data_AF-A0A915HVV1-F1
#
_entry.id   AF-A0A915HVV1-F1
#
_cell.length_a   1.000
_cell.length_b   1.000
_cell.length_c   1.000
_cell.angle_alpha   90.00
_cell.angle_beta   90.00
_cell.angle_gamma   90.00
#
_symmetry.space_group_name_H-M   'P 1'
#
loop_
_entity.id
_entity.type
_entity.pdbx_description
1 polymer ?
#
loop_
_entity_poly.entity_id
_entity_poly.type
_entity_poly.pdbx_seq_one_letter_code
_entity_poly.pdbx_strand_id
1 'polypeptide(L)'
;MQREARSFHYGFPWIQNIDRAIICQKSINPKFLFLLDDNPRLLAVCAFSLFSWRFWATKSKSLLPKTATVIRKPFFYIRHGFDCRNLLYNISDQYTVDRPLAKQFDLWKKFGDCKALFDYHYYPQRPLTSNEENFPLAYVILVNEHLEQVEILFNSIYQPQNLYCFHIDLKSSLIFYSSIKRLASCFDNVFVVDRMVVVNPVSHSMILAQLECLKILTMNSPSISTKYNWQYVILLQGHDFPLKTNAEIVEILKIHDGANDVELINEIAWKARVDRNARIFFS
;
A
#
# COMPACT_ATOMS: atom_id res chain seq x y z
N MET A 1 -24.10 26.47 -51.81
CA MET A 1 -23.36 27.56 -52.47
C MET A 1 -22.47 28.20 -51.40
N GLN A 2 -21.14 28.01 -51.54
CA GLN A 2 -19.99 28.73 -50.94
C GLN A 2 -19.90 28.88 -49.39
N ARG A 3 -18.86 28.36 -48.67
CA ARG A 3 -17.41 28.72 -48.65
C ARG A 3 -17.19 30.14 -48.07
N GLU A 4 -16.25 30.48 -47.19
CA GLU A 4 -14.91 29.99 -46.79
C GLU A 4 -14.58 30.64 -45.41
N ALA A 5 -13.99 29.95 -44.43
CA ALA A 5 -12.55 29.78 -44.16
C ALA A 5 -11.74 31.09 -43.97
N ARG A 6 -11.11 31.24 -42.78
CA ARG A 6 -9.71 31.66 -42.66
C ARG A 6 -9.07 31.09 -41.39
N SER A 7 -8.16 30.17 -41.65
CA SER A 7 -7.06 29.69 -40.82
C SER A 7 -5.95 30.75 -40.69
N PHE A 8 -5.19 30.69 -39.60
CA PHE A 8 -3.73 30.88 -39.67
C PHE A 8 -3.04 29.78 -38.85
N HIS A 9 -2.22 29.01 -39.57
CA HIS A 9 -1.25 28.03 -39.10
C HIS A 9 0.08 28.69 -38.78
N TYR A 10 0.79 28.17 -37.79
CA TYR A 10 2.18 27.67 -37.81
C TYR A 10 2.25 26.69 -36.61
N GLY A 11 2.69 25.43 -36.62
CA GLY A 11 3.70 24.71 -37.39
C GLY A 11 4.65 24.02 -36.38
N PHE A 12 4.53 22.69 -36.20
CA PHE A 12 5.42 21.76 -35.45
C PHE A 12 6.86 21.70 -36.05
N PRO A 13 7.89 20.87 -35.65
CA PRO A 13 8.06 19.87 -34.55
C PRO A 13 9.49 19.76 -33.88
N TRP A 14 9.60 18.85 -32.88
CA TRP A 14 10.77 18.08 -32.35
C TRP A 14 11.53 18.56 -31.09
N ILE A 15 11.40 17.77 -29.99
CA ILE A 15 12.42 17.05 -29.16
C ILE A 15 11.59 16.06 -28.30
N GLN A 16 11.38 14.81 -28.73
CA GLN A 16 12.12 13.59 -28.33
C GLN A 16 12.55 13.51 -26.86
N ASN A 17 12.09 12.46 -26.16
CA ASN A 17 12.68 11.81 -24.99
C ASN A 17 13.44 12.69 -23.98
N ILE A 18 12.84 12.90 -22.82
CA ILE A 18 13.60 13.13 -21.59
C ILE A 18 13.05 12.17 -20.53
N ASP A 19 13.73 11.03 -20.43
CA ASP A 19 13.96 10.35 -19.16
C ASP A 19 14.22 11.42 -18.10
N ARG A 20 13.37 11.52 -17.07
CA ARG A 20 13.78 12.26 -15.86
C ARG A 20 14.81 11.41 -15.16
N ALA A 21 16.05 11.62 -15.60
CA ALA A 21 17.28 11.28 -14.95
C ALA A 21 17.19 11.64 -13.46
N ILE A 22 17.38 10.62 -12.64
CA ILE A 22 17.86 10.77 -11.27
C ILE A 22 19.20 11.48 -11.38
N ILE A 23 19.26 12.76 -10.98
CA ILE A 23 20.51 13.46 -10.77
C ILE A 23 21.11 12.91 -9.48
N CYS A 24 21.85 11.81 -9.59
CA CYS A 24 22.78 11.40 -8.53
C CYS A 24 23.94 12.38 -8.52
N GLN A 25 23.93 13.31 -7.58
CA GLN A 25 25.09 14.12 -7.27
C GLN A 25 26.14 13.20 -6.60
N LYS A 26 27.12 12.81 -7.40
CA LYS A 26 28.27 11.99 -7.02
C LYS A 26 29.22 12.84 -6.18
N SER A 27 29.37 12.54 -4.89
CA SER A 27 30.50 13.01 -4.08
C SER A 27 31.07 11.91 -3.18
N ILE A 28 32.13 11.29 -3.71
CA ILE A 28 33.40 10.90 -3.07
C ILE A 28 33.40 9.76 -2.00
N ASN A 29 33.76 8.58 -2.53
CA ASN A 29 34.59 7.46 -2.03
C ASN A 29 35.51 7.72 -0.81
N PRO A 30 35.94 6.68 -0.02
CA PRO A 30 36.92 5.72 -0.56
C PRO A 30 36.88 4.28 0.00
N LYS A 31 37.14 3.32 -0.89
CA LYS A 31 38.18 2.25 -0.81
C LYS A 31 37.64 0.96 -1.40
N PHE A 32 38.05 0.65 -2.63
CA PHE A 32 38.55 -0.66 -3.06
C PHE A 32 39.08 -0.49 -4.48
N LEU A 33 40.38 -0.20 -4.57
CA LEU A 33 41.16 -0.26 -5.81
C LEU A 33 42.06 -1.48 -5.66
N PHE A 34 41.66 -2.62 -6.23
CA PHE A 34 42.60 -3.72 -6.45
C PHE A 34 43.22 -3.51 -7.83
N LEU A 35 44.50 -3.13 -7.80
CA LEU A 35 45.42 -3.24 -8.91
C LEU A 35 45.46 -4.72 -9.33
N LEU A 36 45.28 -4.99 -10.63
CA LEU A 36 45.59 -6.28 -11.21
C LEU A 36 47.11 -6.43 -11.23
N ASP A 37 47.62 -7.31 -10.39
CA ASP A 37 49.02 -7.76 -10.38
C ASP A 37 49.05 -9.15 -11.02
N ASP A 38 49.84 -9.29 -12.09
CA ASP A 38 50.00 -10.51 -12.88
C ASP A 38 50.79 -11.56 -12.08
N ASN A 39 50.11 -12.28 -11.18
CA ASN A 39 50.72 -13.35 -10.40
C ASN A 39 50.08 -14.73 -10.70
N PRO A 40 50.78 -15.66 -11.35
CA PRO A 40 50.23 -16.94 -11.82
C PRO A 40 49.90 -17.96 -10.70
N ARG A 41 50.00 -17.59 -9.43
CA ARG A 41 49.64 -18.45 -8.29
C ARG A 41 48.20 -18.27 -7.77
N LEU A 42 47.48 -17.22 -8.21
CA LEU A 42 46.08 -16.97 -7.81
C LEU A 42 45.04 -17.72 -8.66
N LEU A 43 45.42 -18.20 -9.85
CA LEU A 43 44.53 -18.99 -10.72
C LEU A 43 44.13 -20.36 -10.13
N ALA A 44 44.94 -20.91 -9.20
CA ALA A 44 44.65 -22.18 -8.56
C ALA A 44 43.55 -22.09 -7.48
N VAL A 45 43.30 -20.91 -6.92
CA VAL A 45 42.28 -20.71 -5.87
C VAL A 45 40.88 -20.52 -6.48
N CYS A 46 40.79 -19.98 -7.69
CA CYS A 46 39.52 -19.83 -8.42
C CYS A 46 38.95 -21.15 -8.96
N ALA A 47 39.77 -22.21 -9.10
CA ALA A 47 39.31 -23.52 -9.54
C ALA A 47 38.58 -24.31 -8.43
N PHE A 48 38.93 -24.08 -7.15
CA PHE A 48 38.31 -24.76 -6.02
C PHE A 48 36.96 -24.16 -5.58
N SER A 49 36.66 -22.91 -5.94
CA SER A 49 35.36 -22.27 -5.66
C SER A 49 34.26 -22.60 -6.67
N LEU A 50 34.60 -23.11 -7.85
CA LEU A 50 33.63 -23.54 -8.87
C LEU A 50 33.11 -24.96 -8.63
N PHE A 51 33.86 -25.82 -7.94
CA PHE A 51 33.42 -27.19 -7.64
C PHE A 51 32.41 -27.25 -6.48
N SER A 52 32.52 -26.34 -5.50
CA SER A 52 31.56 -26.19 -4.40
C SER A 52 30.26 -25.49 -4.83
N TRP A 53 30.31 -24.58 -5.82
CA TRP A 53 29.10 -23.97 -6.39
C TRP A 53 28.23 -24.96 -7.18
N ARG A 54 28.83 -25.88 -7.94
CA ARG A 54 28.08 -26.92 -8.68
C ARG A 54 27.38 -27.92 -7.74
N PHE A 55 27.96 -28.22 -6.57
CA PHE A 55 27.35 -29.11 -5.58
C PHE A 55 26.24 -28.41 -4.76
N TRP A 56 26.32 -27.10 -4.54
CA TRP A 56 25.26 -26.33 -3.87
C TRP A 56 24.07 -26.01 -4.81
N ALA A 57 24.32 -25.73 -6.08
CA ALA A 57 23.27 -25.46 -7.06
C ALA A 57 22.43 -26.69 -7.45
N THR A 58 22.96 -27.90 -7.25
CA THR A 58 22.23 -29.16 -7.50
C THR A 58 21.40 -29.60 -6.30
N LYS A 59 21.77 -29.21 -5.07
CA LYS A 59 21.02 -29.54 -3.84
C LYS A 59 19.89 -28.53 -3.53
N SER A 60 19.98 -27.28 -4.02
CA SER A 60 18.95 -26.25 -3.79
C SER A 60 17.65 -26.42 -4.59
N LYS A 61 17.65 -27.23 -5.67
CA LYS A 61 16.44 -27.53 -6.46
C LYS A 61 15.41 -28.42 -5.74
N SER A 62 15.70 -28.87 -4.51
CA SER A 62 14.82 -29.75 -3.72
C SER A 62 14.10 -29.07 -2.54
N LEU A 63 14.26 -27.76 -2.35
CA LEU A 63 13.67 -27.00 -1.22
C LEU A 63 12.54 -26.04 -1.63
N LEU A 64 11.86 -26.29 -2.75
CA LEU A 64 10.54 -25.71 -2.97
C LEU A 64 9.51 -26.62 -2.30
N PRO A 65 8.78 -26.16 -1.26
CA PRO A 65 7.70 -26.96 -0.69
C PRO A 65 6.67 -27.25 -1.80
N LYS A 66 6.57 -28.53 -2.18
CA LYS A 66 5.56 -29.06 -3.12
C LYS A 66 4.17 -29.11 -2.48
N THR A 67 3.80 -28.11 -1.70
CA THR A 67 2.42 -27.88 -1.33
C THR A 67 1.95 -26.75 -2.21
N ALA A 68 1.31 -27.08 -3.33
CA ALA A 68 0.45 -26.14 -4.01
C ALA A 68 -0.61 -25.71 -2.99
N THR A 69 -0.34 -24.62 -2.27
CA THR A 69 -1.33 -23.98 -1.43
C THR A 69 -2.46 -23.61 -2.36
N VAL A 70 -3.61 -24.26 -2.20
CA VAL A 70 -4.84 -23.89 -2.90
C VAL A 70 -5.01 -22.39 -2.66
N ILE A 71 -4.77 -21.59 -3.69
CA ILE A 71 -5.01 -20.15 -3.64
C ILE A 71 -6.52 -20.01 -3.55
N ARG A 72 -7.06 -19.94 -2.32
CA ARG A 72 -8.46 -19.61 -2.10
C ARG A 72 -8.66 -18.22 -2.68
N LYS A 73 -9.36 -18.15 -3.82
CA LYS A 73 -9.77 -16.88 -4.41
C LYS A 73 -10.73 -16.21 -3.41
N PRO A 74 -10.52 -14.95 -3.03
CA PRO A 74 -11.42 -14.27 -2.11
C PRO A 74 -12.82 -14.21 -2.72
N PHE A 75 -13.87 -14.20 -1.89
CA PHE A 75 -15.27 -14.18 -2.35
C PHE A 75 -15.54 -13.09 -3.40
N PHE A 76 -14.96 -11.89 -3.20
CA PHE A 76 -15.13 -10.76 -4.12
C PHE A 76 -14.64 -11.07 -5.54
N TYR A 77 -13.59 -11.88 -5.68
CA TYR A 77 -13.06 -12.30 -6.99
C TYR A 77 -13.94 -13.35 -7.69
N ILE A 78 -14.76 -14.09 -6.94
CA ILE A 78 -15.54 -15.22 -7.48
C ILE A 78 -16.91 -14.78 -8.01
N ARG A 79 -17.45 -13.63 -7.55
CA ARG A 79 -18.87 -13.28 -7.73
C ARG A 79 -19.13 -11.88 -8.30
N HIS A 80 -18.47 -11.52 -9.40
CA HIS A 80 -18.82 -10.31 -10.16
C HIS A 80 -19.17 -10.63 -11.62
N GLY A 81 -20.18 -9.93 -12.16
CA GLY A 81 -20.69 -10.13 -13.52
C GLY A 81 -19.83 -9.52 -14.63
N PHE A 82 -18.63 -9.03 -14.32
CA PHE A 82 -17.71 -8.41 -15.28
C PHE A 82 -16.34 -9.11 -15.31
N ASP A 83 -15.62 -8.97 -16.42
CA ASP A 83 -14.26 -9.49 -16.57
C ASP A 83 -13.24 -8.39 -16.24
N CYS A 84 -12.58 -8.51 -15.08
CA CYS A 84 -11.53 -7.59 -14.64
C CYS A 84 -10.39 -7.45 -15.65
N ARG A 85 -10.06 -8.50 -16.42
CA ARG A 85 -8.99 -8.42 -17.43
C ARG A 85 -9.38 -7.45 -18.52
N ASN A 86 -10.63 -7.53 -19.00
CA ASN A 86 -11.11 -6.64 -20.05
C ASN A 86 -11.19 -5.19 -19.56
N LEU A 87 -11.53 -4.96 -18.29
CA LEU A 87 -11.52 -3.63 -17.69
C LEU A 87 -10.10 -3.06 -17.58
N LEU A 88 -9.15 -3.84 -17.08
CA LEU A 88 -7.76 -3.38 -16.91
C LEU A 88 -7.06 -3.07 -18.23
N TYR A 89 -7.39 -3.80 -19.30
CA TYR A 89 -6.84 -3.57 -20.64
C TYR A 89 -7.73 -2.70 -21.53
N ASN A 90 -8.79 -2.10 -20.97
CA ASN A 90 -9.73 -1.22 -21.66
C ASN A 90 -10.30 -1.84 -22.96
N ILE A 91 -10.62 -3.14 -22.90
CA ILE A 91 -11.12 -3.93 -24.04
C ILE A 91 -12.66 -3.80 -24.17
N SER A 92 -13.36 -3.42 -23.10
CA SER A 92 -14.82 -3.29 -23.10
C SER A 92 -15.30 -2.22 -22.11
N ASP A 93 -16.23 -1.37 -22.56
CA ASP A 93 -16.89 -0.32 -21.78
C ASP A 93 -18.18 -0.78 -21.08
N GLN A 94 -18.48 -2.08 -21.06
CA GLN A 94 -19.72 -2.62 -20.47
C GLN A 94 -19.48 -3.08 -19.03
N TYR A 95 -19.80 -2.20 -18.07
CA TYR A 95 -19.54 -2.44 -16.64
C TYR A 95 -20.74 -2.13 -15.72
N THR A 96 -21.97 -2.11 -16.23
CA THR A 96 -23.15 -1.94 -15.37
C THR A 96 -23.46 -3.24 -14.62
N VAL A 97 -22.94 -3.34 -13.40
CA VAL A 97 -23.36 -4.34 -12.42
C VAL A 97 -24.08 -3.62 -11.29
N ASP A 98 -25.39 -3.82 -11.22
CA ASP A 98 -26.19 -3.42 -10.07
C ASP A 98 -25.92 -4.43 -8.95
N ARG A 99 -24.96 -4.11 -8.09
CA ARG A 99 -24.68 -4.89 -6.88
C ARG A 99 -25.26 -4.14 -5.68
N PRO A 100 -26.18 -4.76 -4.92
CA PRO A 100 -26.66 -4.15 -3.68
C PRO A 100 -25.50 -4.04 -2.68
N LEU A 101 -25.32 -2.84 -2.12
CA LEU A 101 -24.36 -2.61 -1.04
C LEU A 101 -24.72 -3.47 0.16
N ALA A 102 -23.70 -4.01 0.83
CA ALA A 102 -23.91 -4.77 2.05
C ALA A 102 -24.48 -3.86 3.15
N LYS A 103 -25.50 -4.35 3.86
CA LYS A 103 -26.06 -3.60 4.99
C LYS A 103 -25.05 -3.63 6.14
N GLN A 104 -24.92 -2.51 6.85
CA GLN A 104 -23.98 -2.38 7.97
C GLN A 104 -24.20 -3.44 9.06
N PHE A 105 -25.46 -3.82 9.33
CA PHE A 105 -25.78 -4.85 10.31
C PHE A 105 -25.31 -6.26 9.89
N ASP A 106 -25.37 -6.58 8.60
CA ASP A 106 -24.90 -7.87 8.08
C ASP A 106 -23.38 -7.97 8.20
N LEU A 107 -22.67 -6.87 7.91
CA LEU A 107 -21.22 -6.77 8.12
C LEU A 107 -20.84 -6.84 9.60
N TRP A 108 -21.58 -6.14 10.47
CA TRP A 108 -21.37 -6.21 11.92
C TRP A 108 -21.49 -7.65 12.44
N LYS A 109 -22.50 -8.40 12.00
CA LYS A 109 -22.70 -9.80 12.37
C LYS A 109 -21.55 -10.67 11.86
N LYS A 110 -21.11 -10.44 10.63
CA LYS A 110 -19.98 -11.14 10.01
C LYS A 110 -18.66 -10.88 10.77
N PHE A 111 -18.36 -9.63 11.12
CA PHE A 111 -17.16 -9.28 11.90
C PHE A 111 -17.17 -9.87 13.31
N GLY A 112 -18.33 -10.30 13.81
CA GLY A 112 -18.42 -11.04 15.07
C GLY A 112 -17.97 -12.51 14.99
N ASP A 113 -17.77 -13.06 13.79
CA ASP A 113 -17.31 -14.43 13.57
C ASP A 113 -16.01 -14.41 12.74
N CYS A 114 -14.88 -14.45 13.45
CA CYS A 114 -13.57 -14.40 12.81
C CYS A 114 -13.36 -15.57 11.84
N LYS A 115 -13.87 -16.77 12.15
CA LYS A 115 -13.72 -17.92 11.25
C LYS A 115 -14.45 -17.66 9.93
N ALA A 116 -15.69 -17.18 10.00
CA ALA A 116 -16.44 -16.81 8.80
C ALA A 116 -15.76 -15.68 8.01
N LEU A 117 -15.15 -14.70 8.71
CA LEU A 117 -14.38 -13.62 8.09
C LEU A 117 -13.18 -14.17 7.30
N PHE A 118 -12.36 -15.03 7.90
CA PHE A 118 -11.20 -15.67 7.28
C PHE A 118 -11.56 -16.66 6.16
N ASP A 119 -12.75 -17.27 6.21
CA ASP A 119 -13.22 -18.15 5.14
C ASP A 119 -13.76 -17.37 3.92
N TYR A 120 -14.34 -16.19 4.16
CA TYR A 120 -14.92 -15.35 3.10
C TYR A 120 -13.87 -14.50 2.37
N HIS A 121 -12.92 -13.94 3.12
CA HIS A 121 -11.86 -13.09 2.60
C HIS A 121 -10.52 -13.82 2.55
N TYR A 122 -9.61 -13.33 1.72
CA TYR A 122 -8.23 -13.81 1.73
C TYR A 122 -7.41 -12.93 2.67
N TYR A 123 -7.25 -13.35 3.93
CA TYR A 123 -6.30 -12.74 4.86
C TYR A 123 -5.11 -13.69 5.07
N PRO A 124 -3.91 -13.36 4.54
CA PRO A 124 -2.72 -14.20 4.72
C PRO A 124 -2.41 -14.42 6.20
N GLN A 125 -2.21 -15.68 6.59
CA GLN A 125 -1.84 -16.04 7.97
C GLN A 125 -0.32 -16.03 8.21
N ARG A 126 0.46 -15.99 7.13
CA ARG A 126 1.91 -15.90 7.15
C ARG A 126 2.40 -14.95 6.06
N PRO A 127 3.57 -14.31 6.24
CA PRO A 127 4.17 -13.48 5.20
C PRO A 127 4.31 -14.28 3.89
N LEU A 128 4.06 -13.62 2.77
CA LEU A 128 4.11 -14.26 1.45
C LEU A 128 5.56 -14.45 0.97
N THR A 129 6.46 -13.54 1.34
CA THR A 129 7.89 -13.61 1.04
C THR A 129 8.73 -13.20 2.25
N SER A 130 9.97 -13.70 2.32
CA SER A 130 10.94 -13.28 3.35
C SER A 130 11.32 -11.80 3.22
N ASN A 131 11.17 -11.21 2.03
CA ASN A 131 11.45 -9.79 1.83
C ASN A 131 10.44 -8.92 2.57
N GLU A 132 9.17 -9.29 2.49
CA GLU A 132 8.06 -8.61 3.18
C GLU A 132 8.09 -8.88 4.69
N GLU A 133 8.42 -10.10 5.12
CA GLU A 133 8.57 -10.45 6.54
C GLU A 133 9.61 -9.58 7.26
N ASN A 134 10.76 -9.35 6.61
CA ASN A 134 11.86 -8.57 7.17
C ASN A 134 11.71 -7.06 6.96
N PHE A 135 10.60 -6.59 6.40
CA PHE A 135 10.34 -5.15 6.21
C PHE A 135 8.90 -4.79 6.59
N PRO A 136 8.55 -4.88 7.89
CA PRO A 136 7.19 -4.63 8.33
C PRO A 136 6.77 -3.18 8.11
N LEU A 137 5.54 -2.97 7.66
CA LEU A 137 4.94 -1.66 7.46
C LEU A 137 3.89 -1.37 8.53
N ALA A 138 3.70 -0.10 8.86
CA ALA A 138 2.61 0.37 9.70
C ALA A 138 1.61 1.19 8.87
N TYR A 139 0.33 1.07 9.20
CA TYR A 139 -0.75 1.79 8.55
C TYR A 139 -1.59 2.53 9.57
N VAL A 140 -1.88 3.80 9.30
CA VAL A 140 -2.88 4.58 10.02
C VAL A 140 -4.05 4.80 9.07
N ILE A 141 -5.25 4.37 9.47
CA ILE A 141 -6.43 4.38 8.60
C ILE A 141 -7.52 5.20 9.30
N LEU A 142 -7.81 6.39 8.75
CA LEU A 142 -8.90 7.24 9.22
C LEU A 142 -10.21 6.81 8.57
N VAL A 143 -11.20 6.42 9.36
CA VAL A 143 -12.47 5.90 8.86
C VAL A 143 -13.65 6.59 9.53
N ASN A 144 -14.72 6.83 8.78
CA ASN A 144 -15.93 7.51 9.26
C ASN A 144 -17.24 6.80 8.85
N GLU A 145 -17.28 6.20 7.66
CA GLU A 145 -18.47 5.52 7.12
C GLU A 145 -18.10 4.45 6.07
N HIS A 146 -19.11 3.87 5.40
CA HIS A 146 -18.95 2.83 4.35
C HIS A 146 -18.14 1.58 4.77
N LEU A 147 -18.66 0.80 5.73
CA LEU A 147 -17.98 -0.41 6.26
C LEU A 147 -17.48 -1.39 5.19
N GLU A 148 -18.26 -1.60 4.12
CA GLU A 148 -17.86 -2.50 3.04
C GLU A 148 -16.58 -2.02 2.33
N GLN A 149 -16.46 -0.72 2.09
CA GLN A 149 -15.27 -0.14 1.47
C GLN A 149 -14.06 -0.25 2.40
N VAL A 150 -14.25 0.00 3.70
CA VAL A 150 -13.20 -0.17 4.70
C VAL A 150 -12.73 -1.63 4.77
N GLU A 151 -13.64 -2.60 4.73
CA GLU A 151 -13.31 -4.03 4.70
C GLU A 151 -12.51 -4.38 3.44
N ILE A 152 -12.92 -3.88 2.27
CA ILE A 152 -12.26 -4.11 0.99
C ILE A 152 -10.84 -3.51 1.00
N LEU A 153 -10.68 -2.26 1.44
CA LEU A 153 -9.38 -1.61 1.61
C LEU A 153 -8.51 -2.46 2.55
N PHE A 154 -9.00 -2.76 3.75
CA PHE A 154 -8.23 -3.49 4.74
C PHE A 154 -7.82 -4.89 4.24
N ASN A 155 -8.73 -5.63 3.59
CA ASN A 155 -8.41 -6.91 3.00
C ASN A 155 -7.34 -6.82 1.90
N SER A 156 -7.32 -5.74 1.12
CA SER A 156 -6.34 -5.55 0.05
C SER A 156 -4.92 -5.23 0.53
N ILE A 157 -4.78 -4.62 1.70
CA ILE A 157 -3.48 -4.22 2.28
C ILE A 157 -2.99 -5.15 3.39
N TYR A 158 -3.84 -6.04 3.91
CA TYR A 158 -3.51 -6.84 5.10
C TYR A 158 -2.35 -7.81 4.86
N GLN A 159 -1.38 -7.76 5.76
CA GLN A 159 -0.32 -8.75 5.92
C GLN A 159 -0.06 -8.99 7.41
N PRO A 160 0.25 -10.24 7.82
CA PRO A 160 0.36 -10.60 9.23
C PRO A 160 1.57 -9.97 9.94
N GLN A 161 2.63 -9.62 9.21
CA GLN A 161 3.80 -8.94 9.76
C GLN A 161 3.63 -7.43 9.91
N ASN A 162 2.70 -6.83 9.16
CA ASN A 162 2.44 -5.38 9.19
C ASN A 162 1.61 -5.00 10.43
N LEU A 163 1.48 -3.70 10.68
CA LEU A 163 0.66 -3.13 11.74
C LEU A 163 -0.41 -2.22 11.17
N TYR A 164 -1.58 -2.23 11.79
CA TYR A 164 -2.72 -1.42 11.38
C TYR A 164 -3.34 -0.73 12.58
N CYS A 165 -3.56 0.58 12.48
CA CYS A 165 -4.33 1.33 13.45
C CYS A 165 -5.50 2.03 12.76
N PHE A 166 -6.71 1.75 13.23
CA PHE A 166 -7.91 2.47 12.84
C PHE A 166 -8.17 3.62 13.82
N HIS A 167 -8.34 4.82 13.27
CA HIS A 167 -8.98 5.91 13.98
C HIS A 167 -10.38 6.12 13.40
N ILE A 168 -11.39 5.96 14.24
CA ILE A 168 -12.80 6.13 13.88
C ILE A 168 -13.20 7.56 14.22
N ASP A 169 -13.79 8.29 13.27
CA ASP A 169 -14.33 9.62 13.53
C ASP A 169 -15.39 9.52 14.64
N LEU A 170 -15.32 10.41 15.64
CA LEU A 170 -16.28 10.44 16.74
C LEU A 170 -17.73 10.64 16.26
N LYS A 171 -17.92 11.22 15.07
CA LYS A 171 -19.25 11.40 14.44
C LYS A 171 -19.83 10.11 13.86
N SER A 172 -19.06 9.03 13.73
CA SER A 172 -19.52 7.76 13.18
C SER A 172 -20.65 7.15 14.01
N SER A 173 -21.51 6.38 13.35
CA SER A 173 -22.60 5.67 14.02
C SER A 173 -22.04 4.59 14.98
N LEU A 174 -22.81 4.27 16.02
CA LEU A 174 -22.43 3.22 16.98
C LEU A 174 -22.25 1.84 16.32
N ILE A 175 -23.07 1.54 15.31
CA ILE A 175 -22.94 0.30 14.54
C ILE A 175 -21.64 0.28 13.73
N PHE A 176 -21.22 1.41 13.17
CA PHE A 176 -19.95 1.54 12.46
C PHE A 176 -18.78 1.31 13.42
N TYR A 177 -18.76 2.04 14.54
CA TYR A 177 -17.72 1.91 15.56
C TYR A 177 -17.58 0.46 16.07
N SER A 178 -18.70 -0.15 16.46
CA SER A 178 -18.69 -1.53 16.97
C SER A 178 -18.30 -2.55 15.91
N SER A 179 -18.61 -2.30 14.63
CA SER A 179 -18.19 -3.15 13.50
C SER A 179 -16.68 -3.14 13.34
N ILE A 180 -16.04 -1.96 13.34
CA ILE A 180 -14.58 -1.84 13.22
C ILE A 180 -13.87 -2.45 14.43
N LYS A 181 -14.38 -2.26 15.66
CA LYS A 181 -13.81 -2.94 16.85
C LYS A 181 -13.94 -4.46 16.76
N ARG A 182 -15.06 -5.01 16.26
CA ARG A 182 -15.22 -6.44 16.02
C ARG A 182 -14.23 -6.95 14.97
N LEU A 183 -14.12 -6.25 13.84
CA LEU A 183 -13.16 -6.59 12.79
C LEU A 183 -11.73 -6.65 13.35
N ALA A 184 -11.31 -5.59 14.05
CA ALA A 184 -9.97 -5.52 14.65
C ALA A 184 -9.70 -6.65 15.65
N SER A 185 -10.72 -7.08 16.43
CA SER A 185 -10.56 -8.15 17.42
C SER A 185 -10.21 -9.53 16.84
N CYS A 186 -10.36 -9.70 15.52
CA CYS A 186 -9.96 -10.93 14.83
C CYS A 186 -8.46 -11.00 14.49
N PHE A 187 -7.69 -9.94 14.77
CA PHE A 187 -6.28 -9.83 14.36
C PHE A 187 -5.40 -9.30 15.50
N ASP A 188 -4.24 -9.93 15.71
CA ASP A 188 -3.30 -9.54 16.77
C ASP A 188 -2.47 -8.28 16.43
N ASN A 189 -2.51 -7.86 15.15
CA ASN A 189 -1.72 -6.76 14.60
C ASN A 189 -2.58 -5.56 14.16
N VAL A 190 -3.84 -5.51 14.61
CA VAL A 190 -4.80 -4.45 14.29
C VAL A 190 -5.31 -3.80 15.56
N PHE A 191 -5.24 -2.47 15.60
CA PHE A 191 -5.60 -1.68 16.77
C PHE A 191 -6.66 -0.65 16.42
N VAL A 192 -7.47 -0.29 17.42
CA VAL A 192 -8.44 0.81 17.32
C VAL A 192 -8.14 1.75 18.47
N VAL A 193 -8.00 3.05 18.16
CA VAL A 193 -7.78 4.07 19.20
C VAL A 193 -8.97 4.16 20.16
N ASP A 194 -8.69 4.39 21.44
CA ASP A 194 -9.75 4.70 22.42
C ASP A 194 -10.08 6.19 22.44
N ARG A 195 -9.10 7.06 22.19
CA ARG A 195 -9.31 8.52 22.05
C ARG A 195 -9.69 8.85 20.61
N MET A 196 -10.99 8.97 20.37
CA MET A 196 -11.55 9.38 19.08
C MET A 196 -11.70 10.91 19.01
N VAL A 197 -11.35 11.48 17.85
CA VAL A 197 -11.47 12.91 17.54
C VAL A 197 -12.60 13.13 16.54
N VAL A 198 -13.32 14.25 16.65
CA VAL A 198 -14.24 14.72 15.60
C VAL A 198 -13.41 15.20 14.41
N VAL A 199 -13.43 14.45 13.30
CA VAL A 199 -12.60 14.77 12.14
C VAL A 199 -13.33 15.73 11.21
N ASN A 200 -12.76 16.92 11.02
CA ASN A 200 -13.26 17.94 10.11
C ASN A 200 -12.22 18.19 9.01
N PRO A 201 -12.59 18.09 7.72
CA PRO A 201 -11.64 18.22 6.60
C PRO A 201 -10.89 19.56 6.54
N VAL A 202 -11.46 20.60 7.15
CA VAL A 202 -10.94 21.99 7.10
C VAL A 202 -10.11 22.34 8.35
N SER A 203 -9.86 21.40 9.25
CA SER A 203 -9.16 21.67 10.51
C SER A 203 -8.01 20.70 10.78
N HIS A 204 -7.16 21.05 11.75
CA HIS A 204 -6.05 20.20 12.22
C HIS A 204 -6.50 18.87 12.87
N SER A 205 -7.81 18.63 12.99
CA SER A 205 -8.38 17.41 13.59
C SER A 205 -7.94 16.12 12.89
N MET A 206 -7.73 16.14 11.56
CA MET A 206 -7.20 14.99 10.82
C MET A 206 -5.79 14.60 11.31
N ILE A 207 -4.93 15.59 11.53
CA ILE A 207 -3.57 15.37 12.04
C ILE A 207 -3.64 14.82 13.46
N LEU A 208 -4.52 15.36 14.31
CA LEU A 208 -4.72 14.85 15.66
C LEU A 208 -5.18 13.39 15.66
N ALA A 209 -6.12 13.04 14.80
CA ALA A 209 -6.61 11.67 14.64
C ALA A 209 -5.48 10.71 14.23
N GLN A 210 -4.63 11.13 13.28
CA GLN A 210 -3.46 10.34 12.87
C GLN A 210 -2.45 10.20 14.01
N LEU A 211 -2.20 11.26 14.77
CA LEU A 211 -1.29 11.25 15.92
C LEU A 211 -1.75 10.29 17.02
N GLU A 212 -3.06 10.17 17.30
CA GLU A 212 -3.57 9.19 18.26
C GLU A 212 -3.25 7.76 17.83
N CYS A 213 -3.35 7.45 16.53
CA CYS A 213 -2.93 6.15 16.02
C CYS A 213 -1.42 5.95 16.07
N LEU A 214 -0.65 6.95 15.65
CA LEU A 214 0.82 6.91 15.70
C LEU A 214 1.32 6.65 17.12
N LYS A 215 0.71 7.24 18.15
CA LYS A 215 1.06 6.99 19.55
C LYS A 215 1.00 5.49 19.93
N ILE A 216 -0.02 4.77 19.46
CA ILE A 216 -0.17 3.32 19.69
C ILE A 216 0.95 2.56 18.96
N LEU A 217 1.26 2.98 17.73
CA LEU A 217 2.24 2.32 16.86
C LEU A 217 3.70 2.63 17.25
N THR A 218 4.01 3.80 17.82
CA THR A 218 5.38 4.35 17.84
C THR A 218 6.08 4.40 19.20
N MET A 219 5.47 4.80 20.30
CA MET A 219 6.23 4.98 21.56
C MET A 219 5.48 4.61 22.84
N ASN A 220 4.14 4.62 22.81
CA ASN A 220 3.35 4.38 24.03
C ASN A 220 3.00 2.90 24.24
N SER A 221 3.44 2.02 23.34
CA SER A 221 3.29 0.58 23.50
C SER A 221 4.63 -0.12 23.22
N PRO A 222 5.57 -0.13 24.20
CA PRO A 222 6.89 -0.73 24.05
C PRO A 222 6.83 -2.19 23.60
N SER A 223 5.78 -2.91 23.97
CA SER A 223 5.52 -4.28 23.53
C SER A 223 5.22 -4.39 22.03
N ILE A 224 4.53 -3.41 21.44
CA ILE A 224 4.19 -3.41 20.01
C ILE A 224 5.41 -2.99 19.18
N SER A 225 6.05 -1.88 19.52
CA SER A 225 7.20 -1.37 18.75
C SER A 225 8.36 -2.37 18.77
N THR A 226 8.61 -3.00 19.91
CA THR A 226 9.65 -4.04 20.05
C THR A 226 9.30 -5.33 19.31
N LYS A 227 8.00 -5.72 19.28
CA LYS A 227 7.56 -6.96 18.63
C LYS A 227 7.62 -6.88 17.11
N TYR A 228 7.24 -5.74 16.52
CA TYR A 228 7.03 -5.64 15.07
C TYR A 228 8.12 -4.83 14.35
N ASN A 229 8.88 -3.97 15.03
CA ASN A 229 9.99 -3.19 14.45
C ASN A 229 9.72 -2.68 13.01
N TRP A 230 8.60 -1.99 12.83
CA TRP A 230 8.16 -1.51 11.52
C TRP A 230 9.08 -0.41 10.99
N GLN A 231 9.19 -0.33 9.67
CA GLN A 231 10.18 0.51 8.98
C GLN A 231 9.58 1.84 8.50
N TYR A 232 8.35 1.79 8.00
CA TYR A 232 7.64 2.94 7.43
C TYR A 232 6.19 2.96 7.90
N VAL A 233 5.61 4.16 7.97
CA VAL A 233 4.19 4.36 8.23
C VAL A 233 3.51 4.99 7.03
N ILE A 234 2.36 4.44 6.63
CA ILE A 234 1.53 4.94 5.54
C ILE A 234 0.22 5.45 6.14
N LEU A 235 -0.13 6.70 5.81
CA LEU A 235 -1.35 7.35 6.29
C LEU A 235 -2.42 7.23 5.20
N LEU A 236 -3.57 6.66 5.56
CA LEU A 236 -4.69 6.40 4.66
C LEU A 236 -6.01 6.95 5.21
N GLN A 237 -6.94 7.19 4.31
CA GLN A 237 -8.35 7.46 4.56
C GLN A 237 -9.19 6.26 4.11
N GLY A 238 -10.43 6.14 4.63
CA GLY A 238 -11.32 5.03 4.33
C GLY A 238 -11.74 4.89 2.86
N HIS A 239 -11.47 5.89 2.02
CA HIS A 239 -11.75 5.88 0.59
C HIS A 239 -10.52 5.64 -0.30
N ASP A 240 -9.34 5.49 0.28
CA ASP A 240 -8.13 5.14 -0.45
C ASP A 240 -8.16 3.67 -0.91
N PHE A 241 -7.35 3.36 -1.92
CA PHE A 241 -7.18 1.98 -2.39
C PHE A 241 -5.77 1.74 -2.97
N PRO A 242 -5.09 0.64 -2.64
CA PRO A 242 -3.74 0.38 -3.12
C PRO A 242 -3.73 0.06 -4.62
N LEU A 243 -2.76 0.64 -5.34
CA LEU A 243 -2.46 0.33 -6.74
C LEU A 243 -1.19 -0.54 -6.89
N LYS A 244 -0.63 -0.98 -5.77
CA LYS A 244 0.59 -1.78 -5.67
C LYS A 244 0.37 -2.86 -4.63
N THR A 245 0.94 -4.02 -4.88
CA THR A 245 0.99 -5.12 -3.92
C THR A 245 1.90 -4.76 -2.75
N ASN A 246 1.76 -5.47 -1.62
CA ASN A 246 2.64 -5.25 -0.47
C ASN A 246 4.12 -5.46 -0.83
N ALA A 247 4.45 -6.48 -1.63
CA ALA A 247 5.81 -6.71 -2.12
C ALA A 247 6.37 -5.52 -2.91
N GLU A 248 5.60 -4.95 -3.85
CA GLU A 248 6.03 -3.76 -4.61
C GLU A 248 6.19 -2.54 -3.71
N ILE A 249 5.29 -2.33 -2.74
CA ILE A 249 5.40 -1.22 -1.77
C ILE A 249 6.69 -1.37 -0.95
N VAL A 250 7.00 -2.57 -0.46
CA VAL A 250 8.25 -2.86 0.27
C VAL A 250 9.47 -2.55 -0.58
N GLU A 251 9.49 -2.95 -1.85
CA GLU A 251 10.61 -2.67 -2.76
C GLU A 251 10.79 -1.17 -3.00
N ILE A 252 9.70 -0.45 -3.24
CA ILE A 252 9.72 1.01 -3.40
C ILE A 252 10.28 1.68 -2.14
N LEU A 253 9.77 1.33 -0.96
CA LEU A 253 10.20 1.94 0.30
C LEU A 253 11.63 1.60 0.68
N LYS A 254 12.15 0.43 0.29
CA LYS A 254 13.58 0.11 0.45
C LYS A 254 14.48 1.03 -0.37
N ILE A 255 14.04 1.47 -1.55
CA ILE A 255 14.78 2.43 -2.37
C ILE A 255 14.84 3.81 -1.68
N HIS A 256 13.87 4.14 -0.83
CA HIS A 256 13.85 5.41 -0.10
C HIS A 256 14.86 5.49 1.05
N ASP A 257 15.42 4.35 1.50
CA ASP A 257 16.53 4.27 2.47
C ASP A 257 16.39 5.18 3.71
N GLY A 258 15.21 5.14 4.34
CA GLY A 258 14.89 5.93 5.53
C GLY A 258 14.43 7.36 5.24
N ALA A 259 14.42 7.80 3.98
CA ALA A 259 13.82 9.07 3.59
C ALA A 259 12.28 9.02 3.64
N ASN A 260 11.66 10.15 3.95
CA ASN A 260 10.21 10.34 3.88
C ASN A 260 9.80 10.76 2.45
N ASP A 261 8.68 10.25 1.96
CA ASP A 261 8.05 10.70 0.73
C ASP A 261 6.76 11.47 1.05
N VAL A 262 6.79 12.79 0.86
CA VAL A 262 5.69 13.71 1.16
C VAL A 262 5.66 14.80 0.11
N GLU A 263 4.48 15.07 -0.48
CA GLU A 263 4.31 16.20 -1.39
C GLU A 263 4.48 17.52 -0.62
N LEU A 264 5.52 18.28 -0.97
CA LEU A 264 5.72 19.64 -0.51
C LEU A 264 5.36 20.61 -1.63
N ILE A 265 4.34 21.43 -1.40
CA ILE A 265 3.97 22.52 -2.29
C ILE A 265 4.43 23.85 -1.71
N ASN A 266 4.94 24.74 -2.56
CA ASN A 266 5.25 26.10 -2.14
C ASN A 266 3.96 26.92 -1.96
N GLU A 267 4.03 27.99 -1.18
CA GLU A 267 2.87 28.81 -0.82
C GLU A 267 2.18 29.45 -2.05
N ILE A 268 2.95 29.72 -3.11
CA ILE A 268 2.44 30.33 -4.35
C ILE A 268 1.58 29.33 -5.13
N ALA A 269 2.03 28.08 -5.26
CA ALA A 269 1.29 27.00 -5.90
C ALA A 269 0.02 26.63 -5.12
N TRP A 270 0.06 26.68 -3.79
CA TRP A 270 -1.13 26.51 -2.94
C TRP A 270 -2.20 27.55 -3.23
N LYS A 271 -1.83 28.84 -3.28
CA LYS A 271 -2.75 29.95 -3.57
C LYS A 271 -3.38 29.88 -4.96
N ALA A 272 -2.79 29.13 -5.90
CA ALA A 272 -3.30 28.91 -7.25
C ALA A 272 -4.22 27.70 -7.39
N ARG A 273 -4.08 26.66 -6.54
CA ARG A 273 -4.97 25.48 -6.54
C ARG A 273 -6.32 25.73 -5.85
N VAL A 274 -6.35 26.63 -4.86
CA VAL A 274 -7.58 26.99 -4.14
C VAL A 274 -8.28 28.13 -4.89
N ASP A 275 -9.34 27.83 -5.64
CA ASP A 275 -10.22 28.87 -6.17
C ASP A 275 -10.95 29.57 -5.01
N ARG A 276 -10.44 30.74 -4.62
CA ARG A 276 -11.01 31.56 -3.55
C ARG A 276 -12.32 32.26 -3.94
N ASN A 277 -12.69 32.20 -5.22
CA ASN A 277 -13.94 32.74 -5.75
C ASN A 277 -14.99 31.65 -6.03
N ALA A 278 -14.65 30.37 -5.86
CA ALA A 278 -15.59 29.26 -5.98
C ALA A 278 -16.66 29.41 -4.89
N ARG A 279 -17.86 29.84 -5.29
CA ARG A 279 -19.05 29.76 -4.44
C ARG A 279 -19.41 28.28 -4.32
N ILE A 280 -19.14 27.70 -3.16
CA ILE A 280 -19.63 26.36 -2.82
C ILE A 280 -21.15 26.48 -2.67
N PHE A 281 -21.88 26.09 -3.71
CA PHE A 281 -23.32 25.94 -3.64
C PHE A 281 -23.59 24.59 -2.94
N PHE A 282 -24.08 24.65 -1.71
CA PHE A 282 -24.77 23.50 -1.11
C PHE A 282 -26.21 23.51 -1.65
N SER A 283 -26.55 22.52 -2.47
CA SER A 283 -27.93 22.17 -2.81
C SER A 283 -28.48 21.15 -1.82
#